data_AF-A0A327KLR4-F1
#
_entry.id   AF-A0A327KLR4-F1
#
_cell.length_a   1.000
_cell.length_b   1.000
_cell.length_c   1.000
_cell.angle_alpha   90.00
_cell.angle_beta   90.00
_cell.angle_gamma   90.00
#
_symmetry.space_group_name_H-M   'P 1'
#
loop_
_entity.id
_entity.type
_entity.pdbx_description
1 polymer ?
#
loop_
_entity_poly.entity_id
_entity_poly.type
_entity_poly.pdbx_seq_one_letter_code
_entity_poly.pdbx_strand_id
1 'polypeptide(L)' 'EGPVELGKLESIAAGLAAACAGCGPAARFRRTLAGAMVTLAGGRLAVEPAPARRSGRNAAPAVPTPTET' A
#
# COMPACT_ATOMS: atom_id res chain seq x y z
N GLU A 1 4.34 1.59 -18.32
CA GLU A 1 3.14 1.25 -17.55
C GLU A 1 1.93 1.68 -18.38
N GLY A 2 1.08 0.74 -18.78
CA GLY A 2 -0.07 1.04 -19.63
C GLY A 2 -1.23 1.64 -18.83
N PRO A 3 -2.15 2.38 -19.46
CA PRO A 3 -3.31 2.94 -18.78
C PRO A 3 -4.10 1.82 -18.11
N VAL A 4 -4.51 2.04 -16.86
CA VAL A 4 -5.33 1.08 -16.14
C VAL A 4 -6.70 1.04 -16.81
N GLU A 5 -7.07 -0.11 -17.36
CA GLU A 5 -8.41 -0.28 -17.92
C GLU A 5 -9.42 -0.35 -16.78
N LEU A 6 -10.48 0.48 -16.85
CA LEU A 6 -11.52 0.59 -15.83
C LEU A 6 -12.09 -0.79 -15.44
N GLY A 7 -12.31 -1.67 -16.42
CA GLY A 7 -12.83 -3.01 -16.18
C GLY A 7 -11.93 -3.90 -15.30
N LYS A 8 -10.62 -3.66 -15.27
CA LYS A 8 -9.68 -4.39 -14.40
C LYS A 8 -9.76 -3.90 -12.96
N LEU A 9 -9.94 -2.60 -12.76
CA LEU A 9 -10.19 -2.02 -11.45
C LEU A 9 -11.53 -2.47 -10.88
N GLU A 10 -12.58 -2.48 -11.70
CA GLU A 10 -13.91 -2.94 -11.31
C GLU A 10 -13.91 -4.42 -10.93
N SER A 11 -13.21 -5.26 -11.70
CA SER A 11 -13.06 -6.70 -11.39
C SER A 11 -12.34 -6.93 -10.06
N ILE A 12 -11.27 -6.17 -9.80
CA ILE A 12 -10.54 -6.25 -8.53
C ILE A 12 -11.43 -5.76 -7.39
N ALA A 13 -12.15 -4.64 -7.57
CA ALA A 13 -13.06 -4.11 -6.56
C ALA A 13 -14.19 -5.10 -6.22
N ALA A 14 -14.81 -5.71 -7.23
CA ALA A 14 -15.87 -6.70 -7.06
C ALA A 14 -15.36 -7.96 -6.35
N GLY A 15 -14.21 -8.50 -6.76
CA GLY A 15 -13.59 -9.65 -6.10
C GLY A 15 -13.20 -9.36 -4.65
N LEU A 16 -12.74 -8.14 -4.37
CA LEU A 16 -12.37 -7.71 -3.03
C LEU A 16 -13.60 -7.53 -2.13
N ALA A 17 -14.67 -6.94 -2.65
CA ALA A 17 -15.94 -6.79 -1.95
C ALA A 17 -16.57 -8.15 -1.61
N ALA A 18 -16.55 -9.10 -2.56
CA ALA A 18 -17.01 -10.46 -2.34
C ALA A 18 -16.19 -11.19 -1.28
N ALA A 19 -14.86 -11.06 -1.31
CA ALA A 19 -13.99 -11.67 -0.30
C ALA A 19 -14.20 -11.08 1.10
N CYS A 20 -14.49 -9.78 1.21
CA CYS A 20 -14.77 -9.13 2.49
C CYS A 20 -16.20 -9.35 3.02
N ALA A 21 -17.15 -9.79 2.19
CA ALA A 21 -18.55 -9.99 2.59
C ALA A 21 -18.73 -10.98 3.75
N GLY A 22 -17.82 -11.95 3.90
CA GLY A 22 -17.82 -12.92 5.01
C GLY A 22 -17.02 -12.52 6.24
N CYS A 23 -16.24 -11.44 6.19
CA CYS A 23 -15.27 -11.10 7.24
C CYS A 23 -15.85 -10.23 8.39
N GLY A 24 -17.15 -9.89 8.34
CA GLY A 24 -17.83 -9.08 9.34
C GLY A 24 -17.53 -7.57 9.25
N PRO A 25 -18.18 -6.72 10.06
CA PRO A 25 -18.08 -5.26 9.96
C PRO A 25 -16.69 -4.69 10.26
N ALA A 26 -15.81 -5.47 10.90
CA ALA A 26 -14.42 -5.09 11.18
C ALA A 26 -13.44 -5.48 10.07
N ALA A 27 -13.92 -6.13 9.00
CA ALA A 27 -13.10 -6.52 7.86
C ALA A 27 -12.46 -5.30 7.20
N ARG A 28 -11.13 -5.22 7.30
CA ARG A 28 -10.33 -4.17 6.68
C ARG A 28 -9.27 -4.81 5.80
N PHE A 29 -9.33 -4.48 4.51
CA PHE A 29 -8.27 -4.78 3.57
C PHE A 29 -7.47 -3.53 3.29
N ARG A 30 -6.13 -3.62 3.31
CA ARG A 30 -5.25 -2.50 2.97
C ARG A 30 -3.94 -3.01 2.36
N ARG A 31 -3.70 -2.75 1.08
CA ARG A 31 -2.41 -3.05 0.43
C ARG A 31 -2.01 -2.02 -0.62
N THR A 32 -0.73 -2.02 -0.97
CA THR A 32 -0.23 -1.28 -2.13
C THR A 32 -0.39 -2.09 -3.41
N LEU A 33 -0.97 -1.50 -4.47
CA LEU A 33 -1.13 -2.04 -5.82
C LEU A 33 -0.69 -1.00 -6.84
N ALA A 34 0.22 -1.33 -7.75
CA ALA A 34 0.68 -0.44 -8.84
C ALA A 34 1.04 0.99 -8.40
N GLY A 35 1.64 1.15 -7.22
CA GLY A 35 2.01 2.47 -6.69
C GLY A 35 0.87 3.24 -6.01
N ALA A 36 -0.29 2.63 -5.78
CA ALA A 36 -1.39 3.17 -5.00
C ALA A 36 -1.70 2.32 -3.77
N MET A 37 -2.00 2.94 -2.64
CA MET A 37 -2.59 2.30 -1.47
C MET A 37 -4.09 2.10 -1.72
N VAL A 38 -4.52 0.84 -1.71
CA VAL A 38 -5.92 0.45 -1.87
C VAL A 38 -6.44 -0.06 -0.53
N THR A 39 -7.48 0.58 0.00
CA THR A 39 -8.13 0.23 1.25
C THR A 39 -9.59 -0.11 1.00
N LEU A 40 -10.07 -1.26 1.49
CA LEU A 40 -11.49 -1.61 1.54
C LEU A 40 -11.90 -1.79 3.01
N ALA A 41 -12.86 -1.00 3.47
CA ALA A 41 -13.39 -1.08 4.83
C ALA A 41 -14.86 -0.69 4.83
N GLY A 42 -15.70 -1.45 5.54
CA GLY A 42 -17.13 -1.15 5.65
C GLY A 42 -17.84 -0.99 4.29
N GLY A 43 -17.45 -1.78 3.29
CA GLY A 43 -17.98 -1.70 1.93
C GLY A 43 -17.51 -0.51 1.09
N ARG A 44 -16.60 0.33 1.61
CA ARG A 44 -16.03 1.49 0.89
C ARG A 44 -14.62 1.19 0.41
N LEU A 45 -14.38 1.40 -0.88
CA LEU A 45 -13.06 1.33 -1.49
C LEU A 45 -12.44 2.73 -1.56
N ALA A 46 -11.26 2.90 -0.99
CA ALA A 46 -10.46 4.11 -1.06
C ALA A 46 -9.12 3.81 -1.75
N VAL A 47 -8.70 4.70 -2.65
CA VAL A 47 -7.43 4.60 -3.38
C VAL A 47 -6.66 5.89 -3.15
N GLU A 48 -5.47 5.77 -2.57
CA GLU A 48 -4.58 6.88 -2.26
C GLU A 48 -3.21 6.61 -2.90
N PRO A 49 -2.37 7.62 -3.18
CA PRO A 49 -0.98 7.39 -3.56
C PRO A 49 -0.27 6.48 -2.56
N ALA A 50 0.59 5.57 -3.03
CA ALA A 50 1.33 4.70 -2.12
C ALA A 50 2.21 5.55 -1.20
N PRO A 51 2.25 5.22 0.12
CA PRO A 51 3.17 5.89 1.03
C PRO A 51 4.60 5.74 0.50
N ALA A 52 5.40 6.81 0.67
CA ALA A 52 6.79 6.84 0.27
C ALA A 52 7.48 5.53 0.70
N ARG A 53 8.10 4.81 -0.25
CA ARG A 53 8.84 3.59 0.05
C ARG A 53 9.81 3.93 1.16
N ARG A 54 9.66 3.29 2.33
CA ARG A 54 10.64 3.40 3.42
C ARG A 54 11.96 2.83 2.90
N SER A 55 12.80 3.67 2.29
CA SER A 55 14.21 3.39 2.13
C SER A 55 14.75 3.20 3.53
N GLY A 56 15.24 1.99 3.80
CA GLY A 56 15.76 1.59 5.09
C GLY A 56 16.68 2.67 5.65
N ARG A 57 16.30 3.15 6.82
CA ARG A 57 17.13 3.95 7.70
C ARG A 57 18.23 3.02 8.24
N ASN A 58 19.20 2.68 7.40
CA ASN A 58 20.48 2.10 7.84
C ASN A 58 21.61 2.49 6.87
N ALA A 59 21.77 3.80 6.67
CA ALA A 59 23.11 4.34 6.52
C ALA A 59 23.32 5.16 7.79
N ALA A 60 23.80 4.51 8.85
CA ALA A 60 24.46 5.26 9.91
C ALA A 60 25.58 6.06 9.23
N PRO A 61 25.69 7.38 9.41
CA PRO A 61 26.89 8.07 8.96
C PRO A 61 28.05 7.50 9.75
N ALA A 62 28.99 6.86 9.05
CA ALA A 62 30.28 6.53 9.62
C ALA A 62 30.88 7.83 10.14
N VAL A 63 30.91 8.00 11.45
CA VAL A 63 31.67 9.07 12.10
C VAL A 63 33.14 8.71 11.85
N PRO A 64 33.91 9.49 11.09
CA PRO A 64 35.36 9.34 11.13
C PRO A 64 35.82 9.83 12.51
N THR A 65 36.31 8.93 13.35
CA THR A 65 37.09 9.30 14.53
C THR A 65 38.36 10.01 14.04
N PRO A 66 38.60 11.29 14.37
CA PRO A 66 39.93 11.85 14.20
C PRO A 66 40.85 11.14 15.19
N THR A 67 41.92 10.55 14.65
CA THR A 67 43.12 10.21 15.41
C THR A 67 43.71 11.51 15.94
N GLU A 68 43.66 11.71 17.25
CA GLU A 68 44.48 12.70 17.94
C GLU A 68 45.61 11.96 18.66
N THR A 69 46.80 12.54 18.54
CA THR A 69 48.16 12.13 18.91
C THR A 69 48.34 11.47 20.27
#